data_AF-A0AA35RU69-F1
#
_entry.id   AF-A0AA35RU69-F1
#
_cell.length_a   1.000
_cell.length_b   1.000
_cell.length_c   1.000
_cell.angle_alpha   90.00
_cell.angle_beta   90.00
_cell.angle_gamma   90.00
#
_symmetry.space_group_name_H-M   'P 1'
#
loop_
_entity.id
_entity.type
_entity.pdbx_description
1 polymer ?
#
loop_
_entity_poly.entity_id
_entity_poly.type
_entity_poly.pdbx_seq_one_letter_code
_entity_poly.pdbx_strand_id
1 'polypeptide(L)'
;MAIASLLVQSKKKREDLIESGYNRWANDDQGLPDWFESDEARHYQKQIPISKEMVAEYRAQLRAINARPIKKVAEAKARKKQKAMRQLAKAKKRAEGITDTEDMSEREKMQHIKQIYKKAGVLGKKKPEVKYVVAKRGLAGKKAVRPAGVKGRYRQVDPRMKKDNRTMKMKAKAGSKQRGGKKKSR
;
A
#
# COMPACT_ATOMS: atom_id res chain seq x y z
N MET A 1 -17.93 14.32 13.63
CA MET A 1 -17.09 14.84 14.75
C MET A 1 -15.97 15.78 14.33
N ALA A 2 -15.40 15.65 13.13
CA ALA A 2 -14.43 16.61 12.57
C ALA A 2 -14.91 18.08 12.60
N ILE A 3 -16.16 18.31 12.18
CA ILE A 3 -16.78 19.65 12.18
C ILE A 3 -17.10 20.11 13.60
N ALA A 4 -17.54 19.20 14.46
CA ALA A 4 -17.87 19.50 15.85
C ALA A 4 -16.67 20.02 16.65
N SER A 5 -15.48 19.45 16.47
CA SER A 5 -14.27 19.99 17.11
C SER A 5 -13.89 21.37 16.57
N LEU A 6 -14.09 21.63 15.26
CA LEU A 6 -13.87 22.95 14.67
C LEU A 6 -14.82 24.02 15.22
N LEU A 7 -16.08 23.67 15.52
CA LEU A 7 -17.08 24.57 16.12
C LEU A 7 -16.73 25.02 17.54
N VAL A 8 -15.99 24.20 18.29
CA VAL A 8 -15.53 24.49 19.66
C VAL A 8 -14.24 25.31 19.66
N GLN A 9 -13.33 25.05 18.71
CA GLN A 9 -11.99 25.65 18.69
C GLN A 9 -11.97 27.17 18.48
N SER A 10 -12.88 27.73 17.67
CA SER A 10 -12.83 29.15 17.32
C SER A 10 -14.16 29.69 16.83
N LYS A 11 -14.46 30.96 17.17
CA LYS A 11 -15.60 31.70 16.64
C LYS A 11 -15.52 31.88 15.11
N LYS A 12 -14.35 32.19 14.57
CA LYS A 12 -14.16 32.38 13.12
C LYS A 12 -14.44 31.12 12.32
N LYS A 13 -13.93 29.97 12.79
CA LYS A 13 -14.21 28.67 12.16
C LYS A 13 -15.70 28.31 12.20
N ARG A 14 -16.42 28.75 13.23
CA ARG A 14 -17.87 28.58 13.32
C ARG A 14 -18.59 29.43 12.27
N GLU A 15 -18.23 30.69 12.12
CA GLU A 15 -18.77 31.58 11.08
C GLU A 15 -18.48 31.02 9.67
N ASP A 16 -17.23 30.61 9.40
CA ASP A 16 -16.85 29.97 8.14
C ASP A 16 -17.69 28.71 7.84
N LEU A 17 -18.02 27.93 8.88
CA LEU A 17 -18.86 26.74 8.72
C LEU A 17 -20.32 27.08 8.42
N ILE A 18 -20.86 28.12 9.05
CA ILE A 18 -22.22 28.62 8.78
C ILE A 18 -22.32 29.12 7.34
N GLU A 19 -21.34 29.93 6.91
CA GLU A 19 -21.24 30.39 5.52
C GLU A 19 -21.11 29.20 4.55
N SER A 20 -20.32 28.18 4.93
CA SER A 20 -20.18 26.96 4.15
C SER A 20 -21.47 26.14 4.01
N GLY A 21 -22.45 26.36 4.89
CA GLY A 21 -23.78 25.75 4.85
C GLY A 21 -24.57 26.20 3.63
N TYR A 22 -24.43 27.46 3.23
CA TYR A 22 -24.99 27.97 1.98
C TYR A 22 -24.19 27.44 0.80
N ASN A 23 -24.75 26.44 0.10
CA ASN A 23 -24.08 25.78 -1.01
C ASN A 23 -25.09 25.34 -2.08
N ARG A 24 -24.60 24.85 -3.22
CA ARG A 24 -25.42 24.40 -4.35
C ARG A 24 -26.48 23.36 -3.99
N TRP A 25 -26.26 22.60 -2.94
CA TRP A 25 -27.11 21.48 -2.50
C TRP A 25 -27.89 21.82 -1.22
N ALA A 26 -28.07 23.10 -0.88
CA ALA A 26 -28.84 23.54 0.27
C ALA A 26 -30.33 23.70 -0.06
N ASN A 27 -30.92 22.71 -0.74
CA ASN A 27 -32.35 22.67 -1.04
C ASN A 27 -33.09 22.00 0.13
N ASP A 28 -34.29 22.50 0.46
CA ASP A 28 -35.14 21.99 1.54
C ASP A 28 -36.43 21.39 0.95
N ASP A 29 -36.27 20.48 -0.01
CA ASP A 29 -37.40 19.77 -0.61
C ASP A 29 -37.89 18.70 0.38
N GLN A 30 -39.18 18.71 0.73
CA GLN A 30 -39.78 17.81 1.73
C GLN A 30 -40.72 16.80 1.05
N GLY A 31 -40.75 15.56 1.56
CA GLY A 31 -41.67 14.51 1.09
C GLY A 31 -41.24 13.76 -0.17
N LEU A 32 -39.93 13.52 -0.35
CA LEU A 32 -39.38 12.84 -1.51
C LEU A 32 -39.35 11.32 -1.31
N PRO A 33 -39.37 10.52 -2.39
CA PRO A 33 -39.22 9.07 -2.27
C PRO A 33 -37.84 8.67 -1.72
N ASP A 34 -37.79 7.66 -0.84
CA ASP A 34 -36.56 7.15 -0.22
C ASP A 34 -35.42 6.84 -1.21
N TRP A 35 -35.77 6.34 -2.40
CA TRP A 35 -34.77 6.01 -3.42
C TRP A 35 -34.05 7.26 -3.93
N PHE A 36 -34.77 8.38 -4.04
CA PHE A 36 -34.26 9.66 -4.50
C PHE A 36 -33.37 10.30 -3.43
N GLU A 37 -33.82 10.34 -2.18
CA GLU A 37 -33.03 10.83 -1.05
C GLU A 37 -31.73 10.04 -0.87
N SER A 38 -31.79 8.72 -1.02
CA SER A 38 -30.61 7.85 -0.87
C SER A 38 -29.57 8.08 -1.97
N ASP A 39 -30.01 8.47 -3.17
CA ASP A 39 -29.14 8.78 -4.30
C ASP A 39 -28.54 10.17 -4.15
N GLU A 40 -29.37 11.16 -3.78
CA GLU A 40 -28.92 12.52 -3.46
C GLU A 40 -27.90 12.52 -2.32
N ALA A 41 -28.13 11.81 -1.21
CA ALA A 41 -27.20 11.75 -0.09
C ALA A 41 -25.81 11.19 -0.46
N ARG A 42 -25.72 10.35 -1.50
CA ARG A 42 -24.44 9.83 -2.01
C ARG A 42 -23.71 10.84 -2.88
N HIS A 43 -24.45 11.63 -3.66
CA HIS A 43 -23.91 12.53 -4.67
C HIS A 43 -23.75 13.96 -4.18
N TYR A 44 -24.59 14.43 -3.25
CA TYR A 44 -24.59 15.76 -2.67
C TYR A 44 -23.69 15.80 -1.43
N GLN A 45 -22.39 15.56 -1.64
CA GLN A 45 -21.40 15.61 -0.56
C GLN A 45 -20.36 16.69 -0.84
N LYS A 46 -20.39 17.77 -0.06
CA LYS A 46 -19.36 18.81 -0.07
C LYS A 46 -18.05 18.26 0.48
N GLN A 47 -16.96 18.43 -0.29
CA GLN A 47 -15.61 18.14 0.17
C GLN A 47 -15.17 19.25 1.13
N ILE A 48 -15.28 19.00 2.43
CA ILE A 48 -14.83 19.94 3.46
C ILE A 48 -13.30 19.86 3.56
N PRO A 49 -12.56 20.98 3.69
CA PRO A 49 -11.12 20.93 3.93
C PRO A 49 -10.84 20.35 5.31
N ILE A 50 -10.36 19.10 5.35
CA ILE A 50 -10.05 18.38 6.59
C ILE A 50 -8.52 18.28 6.75
N SER A 51 -8.01 18.56 7.94
CA SER A 51 -6.58 18.41 8.26
C SER A 51 -6.19 16.94 8.46
N LYS A 52 -4.92 16.60 8.21
CA LYS A 52 -4.40 15.23 8.41
C LYS A 52 -4.49 14.78 9.87
N GLU A 53 -4.28 15.71 10.80
CA GLU A 53 -4.34 15.48 12.24
C GLU A 53 -5.75 15.07 12.67
N MET A 54 -6.76 15.79 12.22
CA MET A 54 -8.16 15.49 12.51
C MET A 54 -8.60 14.12 11.99
N VAL A 55 -8.14 13.72 10.80
CA VAL A 55 -8.38 12.36 10.28
C VAL A 55 -7.69 11.31 11.14
N ALA A 56 -6.48 11.59 11.63
CA ALA A 56 -5.73 10.67 12.47
C ALA A 56 -6.41 10.45 13.83
N GLU A 57 -6.88 11.53 14.46
CA GLU A 57 -7.67 11.52 15.71
C GLU A 57 -8.96 10.72 15.53
N TYR A 58 -9.73 11.00 14.48
CA TYR A 58 -10.96 10.27 14.18
C TYR A 58 -10.70 8.77 14.00
N ARG A 59 -9.65 8.42 13.25
CA ARG A 59 -9.22 7.03 13.10
C ARG A 59 -8.73 6.40 14.40
N ALA A 60 -8.18 7.19 15.33
CA ALA A 60 -7.75 6.72 16.63
C ALA A 60 -8.95 6.41 17.52
N GLN A 61 -9.97 7.27 17.55
CA GLN A 61 -11.23 7.02 18.24
C GLN A 61 -11.95 5.79 17.70
N LEU A 62 -12.08 5.67 16.37
CA LEU A 62 -12.64 4.45 15.77
C LEU A 62 -11.84 3.20 16.13
N ARG A 63 -10.51 3.30 16.27
CA ARG A 63 -9.66 2.19 16.74
C ARG A 63 -9.83 1.90 18.23
N ALA A 64 -10.14 2.91 19.05
CA ALA A 64 -10.43 2.74 20.47
C ALA A 64 -11.79 2.03 20.67
N ILE A 65 -12.81 2.43 19.90
CA ILE A 65 -14.13 1.78 19.87
C ILE A 65 -13.98 0.33 19.35
N ASN A 66 -13.22 0.15 18.27
CA ASN A 66 -12.82 -1.17 17.79
C ASN A 66 -11.66 -1.72 18.64
N ALA A 67 -11.88 -1.83 19.95
CA ALA A 67 -10.92 -2.42 20.87
C ALA A 67 -10.48 -3.77 20.30
N ARG A 68 -9.18 -3.95 20.08
CA ARG A 68 -8.62 -5.25 19.68
C ARG A 68 -8.47 -6.06 20.97
N PRO A 69 -9.41 -6.97 21.32
CA PRO A 69 -9.29 -7.70 22.58
C PRO A 69 -8.01 -8.51 22.58
N ILE A 70 -7.43 -8.72 23.77
CA ILE A 70 -6.18 -9.47 23.98
C ILE A 70 -6.24 -10.82 23.24
N LYS A 71 -7.41 -11.48 23.28
CA LYS A 71 -7.71 -12.70 22.52
C LYS A 71 -7.47 -12.58 21.01
N LYS A 72 -7.97 -11.53 20.35
CA LYS A 72 -7.80 -11.33 18.90
C LYS A 72 -6.37 -11.00 18.52
N VAL A 73 -5.63 -10.30 19.39
CA VAL A 73 -4.20 -10.06 19.21
C VAL A 73 -3.41 -11.36 19.32
N ALA A 74 -3.73 -12.19 20.32
CA ALA A 74 -3.12 -13.51 20.50
C ALA A 74 -3.45 -14.44 19.32
N GLU A 75 -4.71 -14.51 18.87
CA GLU A 75 -5.12 -15.25 17.67
C GLU A 75 -4.35 -14.79 16.43
N ALA A 76 -4.18 -13.48 16.23
CA ALA A 76 -3.43 -12.95 15.10
C ALA A 76 -1.94 -13.33 15.15
N LYS A 77 -1.31 -13.26 16.33
CA LYS A 77 0.06 -13.73 16.55
C LYS A 77 0.18 -15.23 16.28
N ALA A 78 -0.75 -16.03 16.79
CA ALA A 78 -0.80 -17.48 16.57
C ALA A 78 -0.97 -17.83 15.09
N ARG A 79 -1.89 -17.17 14.36
CA ARG A 79 -2.06 -17.36 12.90
C ARG A 79 -0.78 -17.01 12.13
N LYS A 80 -0.09 -15.93 12.51
CA LYS A 80 1.21 -15.57 11.90
C LYS A 80 2.27 -16.64 12.17
N LYS A 81 2.38 -17.12 13.42
CA LYS A 81 3.29 -18.22 13.80
C LYS A 81 2.97 -19.49 13.02
N GLN A 82 1.70 -19.88 12.96
CA GLN A 82 1.24 -21.06 12.22
C GLN A 82 1.55 -20.95 10.73
N LYS A 83 1.35 -19.78 10.12
CA LYS A 83 1.70 -19.55 8.70
C LYS A 83 3.20 -19.71 8.46
N ALA A 84 4.04 -19.15 9.33
CA ALA A 84 5.49 -19.32 9.27
C ALA A 84 5.89 -20.80 9.43
N MET A 85 5.36 -21.49 10.45
CA MET A 85 5.63 -22.92 10.68
C MET A 85 5.18 -23.80 9.51
N ARG A 86 4.00 -23.54 8.94
CA ARG A 86 3.52 -24.26 7.74
C ARG A 86 4.44 -24.04 6.53
N GLN A 87 4.99 -22.85 6.36
CA GLN A 87 5.92 -22.56 5.28
C GLN A 87 7.25 -23.30 5.47
N LEU A 88 7.74 -23.41 6.72
CA LEU A 88 8.92 -24.20 7.06
C LEU A 88 8.68 -25.69 6.88
N ALA A 89 7.55 -26.23 7.34
CA ALA A 89 7.20 -27.63 7.15
C ALA A 89 7.12 -28.01 5.66
N LYS A 90 6.51 -27.15 4.83
CA LYS A 90 6.52 -27.32 3.37
C LYS A 90 7.93 -27.27 2.78
N ALA A 91 8.80 -26.43 3.32
CA ALA A 91 10.19 -26.35 2.88
C ALA A 91 10.98 -27.60 3.25
N LYS A 92 10.79 -28.15 4.46
CA LYS A 92 11.39 -29.41 4.90
C LYS A 92 10.94 -30.58 4.02
N LYS A 93 9.62 -30.76 3.83
CA LYS A 93 9.08 -31.81 2.96
C LYS A 93 9.60 -31.73 1.52
N ARG A 94 9.80 -30.52 0.99
CA ARG A 94 10.39 -30.31 -0.34
C ARG A 94 11.90 -30.56 -0.36
N ALA A 95 12.60 -30.36 0.74
CA ALA A 95 14.02 -30.67 0.84
C ALA A 95 14.23 -32.18 0.89
N GLU A 96 13.43 -32.90 1.69
CA GLU A 96 13.38 -34.37 1.74
C GLU A 96 13.10 -34.97 0.36
N GLY A 97 12.09 -34.47 -0.36
CA GLY A 97 11.82 -34.94 -1.72
C GLY A 97 12.94 -34.67 -2.74
N ILE A 98 13.91 -33.79 -2.46
CA ILE A 98 15.08 -33.53 -3.34
C ILE A 98 16.30 -34.34 -2.89
N THR A 99 16.38 -34.71 -1.61
CA THR A 99 17.42 -35.64 -1.18
C THR A 99 17.20 -37.02 -1.76
N ASP A 100 15.92 -37.45 -1.84
CA ASP A 100 15.50 -38.78 -2.28
C ASP A 100 15.53 -38.97 -3.81
N THR A 101 15.63 -37.90 -4.61
CA THR A 101 15.77 -38.05 -6.06
C THR A 101 17.18 -38.50 -6.44
N GLU A 102 17.34 -39.66 -7.05
CA GLU A 102 18.65 -40.23 -7.42
C GLU A 102 19.27 -39.58 -8.68
N ASP A 103 18.45 -38.98 -9.56
CA ASP A 103 18.88 -38.42 -10.86
C ASP A 103 19.67 -37.10 -10.79
N MET A 104 19.92 -36.55 -9.59
CA MET A 104 20.54 -35.23 -9.39
C MET A 104 21.90 -35.35 -8.71
N SER A 105 22.89 -34.58 -9.17
CA SER A 105 24.19 -34.50 -8.48
C SER A 105 24.06 -33.87 -7.09
N GLU A 106 24.90 -34.29 -6.13
CA GLU A 106 24.86 -33.77 -4.75
C GLU A 106 25.00 -32.24 -4.68
N ARG A 107 25.82 -31.67 -5.56
CA ARG A 107 26.01 -30.23 -5.67
C ARG A 107 24.73 -29.51 -6.08
N GLU A 108 23.95 -30.10 -6.98
CA GLU A 108 22.68 -29.54 -7.44
C GLU A 108 21.56 -29.72 -6.41
N LYS A 109 21.53 -30.86 -5.71
CA LYS A 109 20.66 -31.10 -4.55
C LYS A 109 20.87 -30.01 -3.49
N MET A 110 22.12 -29.75 -3.10
CA MET A 110 22.45 -28.69 -2.15
C MET A 110 22.01 -27.29 -2.61
N GLN A 111 22.19 -26.96 -3.89
CA GLN A 111 21.74 -25.68 -4.43
C GLN A 111 20.21 -25.55 -4.40
N HIS A 112 19.49 -26.61 -4.73
CA HIS A 112 18.03 -26.63 -4.68
C HIS A 112 17.50 -26.51 -3.25
N ILE A 113 18.08 -27.25 -2.30
CA ILE A 113 17.76 -27.15 -0.87
C ILE A 113 17.99 -25.72 -0.37
N LYS A 114 19.14 -25.11 -0.70
CA LYS A 114 19.46 -23.72 -0.36
C LYS A 114 18.43 -22.75 -0.94
N GLN A 115 17.96 -22.97 -2.17
CA GLN A 115 16.91 -22.15 -2.77
C GLN A 115 15.56 -22.31 -2.07
N ILE A 116 15.18 -23.52 -1.65
CA ILE A 116 13.94 -23.79 -0.91
C ILE A 116 13.93 -23.03 0.41
N TYR A 117 15.00 -23.15 1.22
CA TYR A 117 15.11 -22.44 2.49
C TYR A 117 15.19 -20.92 2.31
N LYS A 118 15.78 -20.44 1.21
CA LYS A 118 15.80 -19.01 0.83
C LYS A 118 14.42 -18.50 0.42
N LYS A 119 13.57 -19.32 -0.19
CA LYS A 119 12.16 -19.02 -0.51
C LYS A 119 11.28 -19.07 0.74
N ALA A 120 11.60 -19.93 1.71
CA ALA A 120 10.89 -20.04 2.99
C ALA A 120 11.19 -18.91 3.98
N GLY A 121 12.15 -18.04 3.67
CA GLY A 121 12.48 -16.86 4.47
C GLY A 121 13.46 -17.10 5.62
N VAL A 122 13.92 -18.34 5.83
CA VAL A 122 14.92 -18.70 6.87
C VAL A 122 16.28 -18.09 6.56
N LEU A 123 16.72 -18.19 5.31
CA LEU A 123 17.99 -17.64 4.84
C LEU A 123 17.88 -16.14 4.48
N GLY A 124 16.91 -15.43 5.07
CA GLY A 124 16.80 -13.97 5.11
C GLY A 124 17.23 -13.24 3.84
N LYS A 125 16.32 -13.09 2.85
CA LYS A 125 16.55 -12.08 1.80
C LYS A 125 16.29 -10.70 2.41
N LYS A 126 17.26 -10.11 3.10
CA LYS A 126 17.33 -8.64 3.16
C LYS A 126 17.40 -8.19 1.71
N LYS A 127 16.36 -7.52 1.20
CA LYS A 127 16.43 -6.92 -0.14
C LYS A 127 17.67 -6.02 -0.09
N PRO A 128 18.67 -6.23 -0.96
CA PRO A 128 19.84 -5.38 -0.93
C PRO A 128 19.35 -3.94 -1.11
N GLU A 129 19.71 -3.06 -0.18
CA GLU A 129 19.35 -1.66 -0.25
C GLU A 129 19.99 -1.08 -1.51
N VAL A 130 19.16 -0.67 -2.46
CA VAL A 130 19.63 -0.07 -3.71
C VAL A 130 19.67 1.43 -3.51
N LYS A 131 20.88 1.99 -3.45
CA LYS A 131 21.07 3.45 -3.39
C LYS A 131 20.78 4.04 -4.77
N TYR A 132 19.88 5.01 -4.82
CA TYR A 132 19.56 5.74 -6.05
C TYR A 132 20.52 6.91 -6.21
N VAL A 133 21.19 6.99 -7.36
CA VAL A 133 22.16 8.06 -7.67
C VAL A 133 21.65 8.80 -8.89
N VAL A 134 21.60 10.13 -8.82
CA VAL A 134 21.16 10.94 -9.97
C VAL A 134 22.32 11.07 -10.97
N ALA A 135 22.06 10.76 -12.23
CA ALA A 135 23.02 10.97 -13.32
C ALA A 135 23.21 12.48 -13.57
N LYS A 136 24.27 13.07 -13.02
CA LYS A 136 24.71 14.43 -13.35
C LYS A 136 25.71 14.37 -14.51
N ARG A 137 25.91 15.49 -15.22
CA ARG A 137 26.74 15.58 -16.44
C ARG A 137 28.15 14.97 -16.30
N GLY A 138 28.78 15.05 -15.12
CA GLY A 138 30.08 14.43 -14.86
C GLY A 138 30.07 12.92 -14.55
N LEU A 139 28.93 12.35 -14.19
CA LEU A 139 28.75 10.91 -13.88
C LEU A 139 28.19 10.09 -15.05
N ALA A 140 27.67 10.75 -16.09
CA ALA A 140 26.95 10.14 -17.21
C ALA A 140 27.80 10.07 -18.49
N GLY A 141 29.12 10.06 -18.36
CA GLY A 141 30.04 9.95 -19.50
C GLY A 141 30.06 8.57 -20.15
N LYS A 142 30.72 8.45 -21.31
CA LYS A 142 30.84 7.21 -22.09
C LYS A 142 31.44 6.02 -21.31
N LYS A 143 32.26 6.29 -20.28
CA LYS A 143 32.76 5.30 -19.33
C LYS A 143 32.01 5.46 -18.00
N ALA A 144 31.24 4.45 -17.63
CA ALA A 144 30.51 4.44 -16.36
C ALA A 144 31.48 4.24 -15.19
N VAL A 145 31.91 5.35 -14.58
CA VAL A 145 32.68 5.30 -13.33
C VAL A 145 31.71 5.20 -12.16
N ARG A 146 32.03 4.32 -11.22
CA ARG A 146 31.21 4.12 -10.03
C ARG A 146 31.19 5.42 -9.20
N PRO A 147 30.01 5.91 -8.78
CA PRO A 147 29.91 7.12 -7.96
C PRO A 147 30.65 6.96 -6.63
N ALA A 148 31.41 7.98 -6.25
CA ALA A 148 32.06 8.04 -4.94
C ALA A 148 31.03 7.95 -3.79
N GLY A 149 31.37 7.25 -2.71
CA GLY A 149 30.50 7.10 -1.55
C GLY A 149 29.32 6.13 -1.73
N VAL A 150 29.36 5.26 -2.75
CA VAL A 150 28.37 4.20 -2.95
C VAL A 150 29.05 2.84 -2.93
N LYS A 151 28.77 2.04 -1.89
CA LYS A 151 29.20 0.64 -1.75
C LYS A 151 28.02 -0.29 -2.07
N GLY A 152 28.23 -1.39 -2.79
CA GLY A 152 27.17 -2.36 -3.14
C GLY A 152 26.34 -2.05 -4.41
N ARG A 153 25.07 -2.46 -4.44
CA ARG A 153 24.19 -2.26 -5.60
C ARG A 153 23.67 -0.82 -5.62
N TYR A 154 23.76 -0.16 -6.78
CA TYR A 154 23.21 1.17 -6.98
C TYR A 154 22.42 1.23 -8.28
N ARG A 155 21.44 2.13 -8.32
CA ARG A 155 20.68 2.40 -9.54
C ARG A 155 20.87 3.87 -9.90
N GLN A 156 21.53 4.09 -11.02
CA GLN A 156 21.61 5.42 -11.60
C GLN A 156 20.24 5.78 -12.19
N VAL A 157 19.74 6.97 -11.88
CA VAL A 157 18.44 7.48 -12.33
C VAL A 157 18.66 8.85 -12.95
N ASP A 158 18.06 9.08 -14.11
CA ASP A 158 18.03 10.39 -14.76
C ASP A 158 16.59 10.98 -14.73
N PRO A 159 16.42 12.28 -15.06
CA PRO A 159 15.09 12.90 -15.10
C PRO A 159 14.14 12.24 -16.12
N ARG A 160 14.65 11.73 -17.24
CA ARG A 160 13.85 11.07 -18.28
C ARG A 160 13.27 9.75 -17.79
N MET A 161 14.10 8.89 -17.21
CA MET A 161 13.71 7.64 -16.55
C MET A 161 12.69 7.86 -15.43
N LYS A 162 12.77 8.99 -14.69
CA LYS A 162 11.73 9.35 -13.72
C LYS A 162 10.38 9.61 -14.41
N LYS A 163 10.36 10.35 -15.52
CA LYS A 163 9.16 10.61 -16.33
C LYS A 163 8.60 9.31 -16.92
N ASP A 164 9.44 8.48 -17.52
CA ASP A 164 9.03 7.23 -18.17
C ASP A 164 8.49 6.21 -17.14
N ASN A 165 9.13 6.09 -15.98
CA ASN A 165 8.60 5.24 -14.90
C ASN A 165 7.27 5.77 -14.34
N ARG A 166 7.06 7.09 -14.34
CA ARG A 166 5.78 7.68 -13.91
C ARG A 166 4.67 7.34 -14.88
N THR A 167 4.90 7.50 -16.19
CA THR A 167 3.91 7.17 -17.21
C THR A 167 3.60 5.67 -17.22
N MET A 168 4.62 4.81 -17.13
CA MET A 168 4.44 3.35 -17.02
C MET A 168 3.62 2.96 -15.79
N LYS A 169 3.88 3.57 -14.63
CA LYS A 169 3.09 3.33 -13.41
C LYS A 169 1.64 3.80 -13.55
N MET A 170 1.40 4.92 -14.22
CA MET A 170 0.04 5.42 -14.48
C MET A 170 -0.72 4.50 -15.42
N LYS A 171 -0.08 4.06 -16.52
CA LYS A 171 -0.65 3.08 -17.44
C LYS A 171 -0.95 1.74 -16.75
N ALA A 172 -0.04 1.22 -15.93
CA ALA A 172 -0.27 -0.02 -15.17
C ALA A 172 -1.48 0.08 -14.23
N LYS A 173 -1.64 1.23 -13.55
CA LYS A 173 -2.82 1.50 -12.70
C LYS A 173 -4.11 1.67 -13.49
N ALA A 174 -4.04 2.26 -14.68
CA ALA A 174 -5.20 2.39 -15.57
C ALA A 174 -5.62 1.04 -16.15
N GLY A 175 -4.67 0.22 -16.62
CA GLY A 175 -4.92 -1.11 -17.15
C GLY A 175 -5.48 -2.09 -16.10
N SER A 176 -5.09 -1.95 -14.82
CA SER A 176 -5.70 -2.73 -13.74
C SER A 176 -7.14 -2.33 -13.44
N LYS A 177 -7.53 -1.07 -13.68
CA LYS A 177 -8.93 -0.63 -13.58
C LYS A 177 -9.78 -1.13 -14.75
N GLN A 178 -9.20 -1.21 -15.94
CA GLN A 178 -9.91 -1.68 -17.15
C GLN A 178 -10.26 -3.18 -17.10
N ARG A 179 -9.44 -4.01 -16.43
CA ARG A 179 -9.74 -5.45 -16.29
C ARG A 179 -10.92 -5.78 -15.36
N GLY A 180 -11.43 -4.81 -14.57
CA GLY A 180 -12.62 -4.98 -13.74
C GLY A 180 -13.93 -4.48 -14.39
N GLY A 181 -13.83 -3.80 -15.54
CA GLY A 181 -14.99 -3.31 -16.28
C GLY A 181 -15.46 -4.34 -17.30
N LYS A 182 -16.47 -5.12 -16.92
CA LYS A 182 -17.24 -6.00 -17.81
C LYS A 182 -17.56 -5.24 -19.11
N LYS A 183 -17.05 -5.73 -20.25
CA LYS A 183 -17.49 -5.28 -21.59
C LYS A 183 -19.02 -5.38 -21.62
N LYS A 184 -19.72 -4.24 -21.58
CA LYS A 184 -21.09 -4.18 -22.09
C LYS A 184 -20.95 -4.32 -23.61
N SER A 185 -21.26 -5.50 -24.12
CA SER A 185 -21.56 -5.69 -25.53
C SER A 185 -22.75 -4.79 -25.88
N ARG A 186 -22.58 -3.97 -26.91
CA ARG A 186 -23.71 -3.51 -27.73
C ARG A 186 -24.11 -4.66 -28.65
#